data_AF-A0A8J3FMD7-F1
#
_entry.id   AF-A0A8J3FMD7-F1
#
_cell.length_a   1.000
_cell.length_b   1.000
_cell.length_c   1.000
_cell.angle_alpha   90.00
_cell.angle_beta   90.00
_cell.angle_gamma   90.00
#
_symmetry.space_group_name_H-M   'P 1'
#
loop_
_entity.id
_entity.type
_entity.pdbx_description
1 polymer ?
#
loop_
_entity_poly.entity_id
_entity_poly.type
_entity_poly.pdbx_seq_one_letter_code
_entity_poly.pdbx_strand_id
1 'polypeptide(L)'
;MTRRATMQNGGIPRVVSGVEHEYKWLVTHPTVPGFDSGPHGIVRRVGMPADFCLAPQVTTVQSAVYLDTADALLAAEGISLAVVVNYGPNRHIRWLVMKETLLWAQGRRDALEIADRIDGVALSEALTTWSAQPLIRLGRRFGGPLSLHAFGAATQRRTQARAVSEFGTLGMSVDETTIRDTHNRAVSVDRWLEVETNQSELRCLRGLTEWADLISAALGSSPFEESKPERIARLARAGHAA
;
A
#
# COMPACT_ATOMS: atom_id res chain seq x y z
N MET A 1 11.40 19.50 10.92
CA MET A 1 11.02 20.40 9.80
C MET A 1 9.96 19.72 8.94
N THR A 2 8.68 19.97 9.22
CA THR A 2 7.55 19.36 8.50
C THR A 2 7.30 20.17 7.23
N ARG A 3 7.61 19.63 6.04
CA ARG A 3 7.30 20.31 4.77
C ARG A 3 5.79 20.26 4.54
N ARG A 4 5.17 21.44 4.44
CA ARG A 4 3.77 21.64 4.05
C ARG A 4 3.54 21.07 2.66
N ALA A 5 2.49 20.23 2.53
CA ALA A 5 1.91 19.89 1.24
C ALA A 5 1.56 21.18 0.50
N THR A 6 2.07 21.36 -0.72
CA THR A 6 1.68 22.48 -1.57
C THR A 6 0.28 22.19 -2.10
N MET A 7 -0.74 22.70 -1.41
CA MET A 7 -2.13 22.59 -1.85
C MET A 7 -2.40 23.62 -2.95
N GLN A 8 -2.68 23.15 -4.15
CA GLN A 8 -3.38 23.95 -5.16
C GLN A 8 -4.88 23.59 -5.09
N ASN A 9 -5.70 24.58 -4.73
CA ASN A 9 -7.17 24.64 -4.85
C ASN A 9 -7.95 23.41 -4.33
N GLY A 10 -8.01 23.20 -3.01
CA GLY A 10 -8.82 22.13 -2.40
C GLY A 10 -8.50 20.71 -2.90
N GLY A 11 -7.38 20.56 -3.60
CA GLY A 11 -7.03 19.40 -4.40
C GLY A 11 -6.13 18.42 -3.67
N ILE A 12 -6.23 17.16 -4.10
CA ILE A 12 -5.32 16.08 -3.71
C ILE A 12 -3.88 16.59 -3.93
N PRO A 13 -2.98 16.47 -2.94
CA PRO A 13 -1.62 16.98 -3.05
C PRO A 13 -0.88 16.33 -4.23
N ARG A 14 0.01 17.10 -4.87
CA ARG A 14 0.84 16.54 -5.95
C ARG A 14 1.83 15.51 -5.39
N VAL A 15 2.47 15.82 -4.28
CA VAL A 15 3.47 14.96 -3.64
C VAL A 15 2.99 14.65 -2.23
N VAL A 16 3.07 13.37 -1.86
CA VAL A 16 2.88 12.86 -0.51
C VAL A 16 4.20 12.27 -0.03
N SER A 17 4.59 12.57 1.20
CA SER A 17 5.75 11.95 1.83
C SER A 17 5.51 11.84 3.33
N GLY A 18 5.77 10.67 3.90
CA GLY A 18 5.56 10.40 5.31
C GLY A 18 5.95 8.98 5.67
N VAL A 19 5.84 8.64 6.95
CA VAL A 19 5.96 7.26 7.41
C VAL A 19 4.55 6.69 7.52
N GLU A 20 4.35 5.53 6.93
CA GLU A 20 3.18 4.67 7.12
C GLU A 20 3.50 3.62 8.18
N HIS A 21 2.55 3.40 9.08
CA HIS A 21 2.57 2.34 10.07
C HIS A 21 1.42 1.39 9.71
N GLU A 22 1.74 0.15 9.34
CA GLU A 22 0.73 -0.79 8.85
C GLU A 22 0.84 -2.18 9.51
N TYR A 23 -0.32 -2.79 9.74
CA TYR A 23 -0.46 -4.21 9.99
C TYR A 23 -1.27 -4.80 8.85
N LYS A 24 -0.89 -5.99 8.37
CA LYS A 24 -1.58 -6.66 7.26
C LYS A 24 -1.74 -8.14 7.53
N TRP A 25 -2.79 -8.74 7.01
CA TRP A 25 -3.04 -10.17 7.08
C TRP A 25 -3.38 -10.68 5.68
N LEU A 26 -2.74 -11.78 5.29
CA LEU A 26 -3.16 -12.55 4.14
C LEU A 26 -4.29 -13.48 4.58
N VAL A 27 -5.49 -13.26 4.06
CA VAL A 27 -6.69 -14.01 4.39
C VAL A 27 -6.79 -15.23 3.47
N THR A 28 -6.23 -16.36 3.91
CA THR A 28 -6.16 -17.61 3.13
C THR A 28 -7.37 -18.53 3.31
N HIS A 29 -8.16 -18.33 4.37
CA HIS A 29 -9.33 -19.15 4.68
C HIS A 29 -10.63 -18.37 4.39
N PRO A 30 -11.70 -19.00 3.85
CA PRO A 30 -12.88 -18.29 3.35
C PRO A 30 -13.73 -17.53 4.38
N THR A 31 -13.34 -17.43 5.65
CA THR A 31 -14.24 -16.87 6.69
C THR A 31 -13.49 -16.07 7.72
N VAL A 32 -13.07 -14.86 7.37
CA VAL A 32 -13.13 -13.77 8.36
C VAL A 32 -14.58 -13.28 8.30
N PRO A 33 -15.39 -13.51 9.34
CA PRO A 33 -16.76 -13.04 9.34
C PRO A 33 -16.80 -11.54 9.06
N GLY A 34 -17.46 -11.15 7.97
CA GLY A 34 -17.58 -9.75 7.56
C GLY A 34 -16.57 -9.26 6.51
N PHE A 35 -15.61 -10.07 6.06
CA PHE A 35 -14.65 -9.67 5.01
C PHE A 35 -15.37 -9.18 3.74
N ASP A 36 -16.30 -9.98 3.22
CA ASP A 36 -17.05 -9.62 2.00
C ASP A 36 -17.96 -8.40 2.18
N SER A 37 -18.24 -8.01 3.43
CA SER A 37 -18.98 -6.78 3.78
C SER A 37 -18.07 -5.55 3.93
N GLY A 38 -16.75 -5.71 3.76
CA GLY A 38 -15.75 -4.66 3.90
C GLY A 38 -15.47 -4.26 5.35
N PRO A 39 -14.80 -3.12 5.56
CA PRO A 39 -14.43 -2.62 6.89
C PRO A 39 -15.58 -2.56 7.89
N HIS A 40 -16.77 -2.15 7.46
CA HIS A 40 -17.96 -2.12 8.34
C HIS A 40 -18.36 -3.51 8.83
N GLY A 41 -18.21 -4.54 7.99
CA GLY A 41 -18.48 -5.92 8.36
C GLY A 41 -17.48 -6.45 9.37
N ILE A 42 -16.19 -6.18 9.14
CA ILE A 42 -15.10 -6.54 10.06
C ILE A 42 -15.32 -5.88 11.43
N VAL A 43 -15.55 -4.56 11.47
CA VAL A 43 -15.73 -3.84 12.74
C VAL A 43 -16.94 -4.34 13.54
N ARG A 44 -18.06 -4.69 12.89
CA ARG A 44 -19.22 -5.27 13.60
C ARG A 44 -18.91 -6.61 14.28
N ARG A 45 -17.90 -7.35 13.81
CA ARG A 45 -17.57 -8.70 14.27
C ARG A 45 -16.38 -8.70 15.23
N VAL A 46 -15.38 -7.90 14.93
CA VAL A 46 -14.08 -7.85 15.62
C VAL A 46 -14.02 -6.71 16.63
N GLY A 47 -14.80 -5.66 16.42
CA GLY A 47 -14.68 -4.40 17.16
C GLY A 47 -13.67 -3.45 16.53
N MET A 48 -13.43 -2.36 17.25
CA MET A 48 -12.51 -1.26 16.92
C MET A 48 -12.15 -0.56 18.23
N PRO A 49 -10.97 0.11 18.32
CA PRO A 49 -10.62 0.89 19.50
C PRO A 49 -11.70 1.90 19.89
N ALA A 50 -11.95 2.04 21.19
CA ALA A 50 -13.13 2.74 21.72
C ALA A 50 -13.21 4.23 21.34
N ASP A 51 -12.07 4.91 21.21
CA ASP A 51 -12.00 6.35 20.92
C ASP A 51 -12.20 6.70 19.44
N PHE A 52 -12.39 5.70 18.58
CA PHE A 52 -12.53 5.90 17.15
C PHE A 52 -13.98 5.72 16.69
N CYS A 53 -14.32 6.42 15.62
CA CYS A 53 -15.59 6.27 14.92
C CYS A 53 -15.33 5.95 13.44
N LEU A 54 -16.00 4.92 12.92
CA LEU A 54 -15.80 4.46 11.55
C LEU A 54 -16.62 5.32 10.57
N ALA A 55 -15.92 5.99 9.67
CA ALA A 55 -16.51 6.74 8.57
C ALA A 55 -17.15 5.80 7.52
N PRO A 56 -17.95 6.34 6.59
CA PRO A 56 -18.45 5.57 5.45
C PRO A 56 -17.31 4.91 4.67
N GLN A 57 -17.55 3.67 4.24
CA GLN A 57 -16.60 2.93 3.42
C GLN A 57 -16.77 3.25 1.93
N VAL A 58 -15.68 3.15 1.17
CA VAL A 58 -15.62 3.38 -0.27
C VAL A 58 -14.93 2.19 -0.92
N THR A 59 -15.49 1.71 -2.03
CA THR A 59 -14.85 0.69 -2.87
C THR A 59 -14.26 1.33 -4.12
N THR A 60 -12.99 1.00 -4.40
CA THR A 60 -12.25 1.42 -5.57
C THR A 60 -11.56 0.23 -6.23
N VAL A 61 -11.36 0.31 -7.54
CA VAL A 61 -10.48 -0.61 -8.26
C VAL A 61 -9.21 0.15 -8.62
N GLN A 62 -8.07 -0.48 -8.38
CA GLN A 62 -6.74 0.06 -8.65
C GLN A 62 -5.90 -0.99 -9.37
N SER A 63 -5.06 -0.56 -10.29
CA SER A 63 -4.01 -1.40 -10.88
C SER A 63 -2.65 -0.84 -10.52
N ALA A 64 -1.70 -1.70 -10.22
CA ALA A 64 -0.32 -1.35 -9.95
C ALA A 64 0.61 -2.15 -10.86
N VAL A 65 1.61 -1.48 -11.44
CA VAL A 65 2.75 -2.13 -12.09
C VAL A 65 3.98 -1.85 -11.23
N TYR A 66 4.70 -2.91 -10.86
CA TYR A 66 5.85 -2.83 -9.99
C TYR A 66 7.14 -2.85 -10.80
N LEU A 67 8.06 -1.96 -10.41
CA LEU A 67 9.30 -1.68 -11.11
C LEU A 67 10.49 -2.02 -10.21
N ASP A 68 11.51 -2.64 -10.78
CA ASP A 68 12.79 -2.95 -10.12
C ASP A 68 13.88 -3.05 -11.19
N THR A 69 15.14 -3.17 -10.78
CA THR A 69 16.24 -3.53 -11.68
C THR A 69 16.20 -5.01 -12.03
N ALA A 70 16.94 -5.41 -13.07
CA ALA A 70 17.00 -6.81 -13.51
C ALA A 70 17.53 -7.77 -12.42
N ASP A 71 18.41 -7.27 -11.54
CA ASP A 71 19.01 -7.98 -10.41
C ASP A 71 18.23 -7.80 -9.09
N ALA A 72 17.04 -7.19 -9.12
CA ALA A 72 16.19 -6.98 -7.95
C ALA A 72 16.79 -6.10 -6.84
N LEU A 73 17.56 -5.08 -7.23
CA LEU A 73 18.28 -4.19 -6.32
C LEU A 73 17.32 -3.49 -5.34
N LEU A 74 16.17 -3.00 -5.80
CA LEU A 74 15.23 -2.31 -4.92
C LEU A 74 14.65 -3.27 -3.89
N ALA A 75 14.22 -4.45 -4.31
CA ALA A 75 13.69 -5.47 -3.41
C ALA A 75 14.73 -5.90 -2.37
N ALA A 76 16.00 -6.09 -2.76
CA ALA A 76 17.08 -6.44 -1.84
C ALA A 76 17.32 -5.39 -0.76
N GLU A 77 17.00 -4.12 -1.05
CA GLU A 77 17.09 -2.98 -0.15
C GLU A 77 15.79 -2.72 0.65
N GLY A 78 14.79 -3.61 0.55
CA GLY A 78 13.48 -3.42 1.20
C GLY A 78 12.66 -2.28 0.59
N ILE A 79 12.93 -1.92 -0.67
CA ILE A 79 12.27 -0.84 -1.41
C ILE A 79 11.34 -1.43 -2.47
N SER A 80 10.15 -0.86 -2.57
CA SER A 80 9.22 -1.10 -3.67
C SER A 80 8.95 0.18 -4.43
N LEU A 81 8.86 0.08 -5.75
CA LEU A 81 8.46 1.17 -6.64
C LEU A 81 7.29 0.69 -7.50
N ALA A 82 6.22 1.46 -7.54
CA ALA A 82 5.01 1.10 -8.28
C ALA A 82 4.41 2.29 -9.01
N VAL A 83 3.91 2.04 -10.21
CA VAL A 83 2.97 2.93 -10.90
C VAL A 83 1.56 2.45 -10.58
N VAL A 84 0.79 3.29 -9.88
CA VAL A 84 -0.60 2.99 -9.48
C VAL A 84 -1.57 3.81 -10.33
N VAL A 85 -2.56 3.13 -10.90
CA VAL A 85 -3.61 3.70 -11.74
C VAL A 85 -4.96 3.38 -11.11
N ASN A 86 -5.76 4.40 -10.83
CA ASN A 86 -7.12 4.22 -10.35
C ASN A 86 -8.07 3.95 -11.53
N TYR A 87 -9.18 3.26 -11.30
CA TYR A 87 -10.27 3.17 -12.28
C TYR A 87 -11.43 4.12 -11.97
N GLY A 88 -12.31 4.30 -12.95
CA GLY A 88 -13.53 5.11 -12.79
C GLY A 88 -13.28 6.62 -12.89
N PRO A 89 -13.94 7.45 -12.07
CA PRO A 89 -13.82 8.91 -12.13
C PRO A 89 -12.38 9.41 -11.94
N ASN A 90 -11.56 8.66 -11.21
CA ASN A 90 -10.18 9.03 -10.89
C ASN A 90 -9.14 8.44 -11.85
N ARG A 91 -9.55 7.89 -13.01
CA ARG A 91 -8.63 7.23 -13.97
C ARG A 91 -7.53 8.11 -14.56
N HIS A 92 -7.72 9.43 -14.49
CA HIS A 92 -6.72 10.40 -14.93
C HIS A 92 -5.60 10.58 -13.89
N ILE A 93 -5.82 10.17 -12.64
CA ILE A 93 -4.86 10.27 -11.54
C ILE A 93 -4.02 8.98 -11.53
N ARG A 94 -2.72 9.13 -11.81
CA ARG A 94 -1.72 8.09 -11.63
C ARG A 94 -0.72 8.52 -10.57
N TRP A 95 -0.20 7.56 -9.85
CA TRP A 95 0.81 7.79 -8.83
C TRP A 95 2.05 6.98 -9.17
N LEU A 96 3.21 7.59 -9.03
CA LEU A 96 4.43 6.85 -8.83
C LEU A 96 4.67 6.81 -7.32
N VAL A 97 4.73 5.62 -6.75
CA VAL A 97 4.82 5.41 -5.31
C VAL A 97 6.07 4.60 -5.02
N MET A 98 6.92 5.10 -4.14
CA MET A 98 8.00 4.35 -3.53
C MET A 98 7.68 4.13 -2.06
N LYS A 99 7.84 2.89 -1.60
CA LYS A 99 7.81 2.53 -0.18
C LYS A 99 9.12 1.84 0.19
N GLU A 100 9.79 2.35 1.21
CA GLU A 100 10.99 1.76 1.82
C GLU A 100 10.64 1.24 3.21
N THR A 101 10.80 -0.06 3.43
CA THR A 101 10.61 -0.66 4.77
C THR A 101 11.71 -0.17 5.71
N LEU A 102 11.34 0.53 6.78
CA LEU A 102 12.27 1.01 7.79
C LEU A 102 12.47 -0.01 8.90
N LEU A 103 11.37 -0.66 9.32
CA LEU A 103 11.36 -1.59 10.43
C LEU A 103 10.16 -2.54 10.34
N TRP A 104 10.40 -3.78 10.76
CA TRP A 104 9.36 -4.72 11.19
C TRP A 104 9.44 -4.88 12.71
N ALA A 105 8.33 -4.67 13.41
CA ALA A 105 8.26 -4.84 14.85
C ALA A 105 6.89 -5.41 15.25
N GLN A 106 6.89 -6.62 15.82
CA GLN A 106 5.68 -7.29 16.29
C GLN A 106 4.57 -7.36 15.21
N GLY A 107 4.94 -7.73 13.98
CA GLY A 107 4.02 -7.76 12.84
C GLY A 107 3.62 -6.39 12.26
N ARG A 108 4.05 -5.27 12.87
CA ARG A 108 3.90 -3.93 12.29
C ARG A 108 5.03 -3.67 11.31
N ARG A 109 4.69 -3.14 10.14
CA ARG A 109 5.65 -2.54 9.22
C ARG A 109 5.59 -1.03 9.32
N ASP A 110 6.75 -0.43 9.59
CA ASP A 110 6.95 1.01 9.44
C ASP A 110 7.66 1.24 8.10
N ALA A 111 7.04 2.00 7.20
CA ALA A 111 7.55 2.24 5.86
C ALA A 111 7.59 3.73 5.53
N LEU A 112 8.71 4.23 5.01
CA LEU A 112 8.77 5.54 4.38
C LEU A 112 8.02 5.45 3.04
N GLU A 113 6.97 6.23 2.89
CA GLU A 113 6.26 6.42 1.63
C GLU A 113 6.63 7.76 0.99
N ILE A 114 6.91 7.72 -0.31
CA ILE A 114 6.99 8.90 -1.17
C ILE A 114 6.14 8.62 -2.41
N ALA A 115 5.12 9.43 -2.62
CA ALA A 115 4.21 9.32 -3.75
C ALA A 115 4.15 10.64 -4.51
N ASP A 116 4.24 10.58 -5.83
CA ASP A 116 4.10 11.74 -6.73
C ASP A 116 2.99 11.46 -7.72
N ARG A 117 2.07 12.40 -7.84
CA ARG A 117 0.96 12.35 -8.78
C ARG A 117 1.47 12.76 -10.15
N ILE A 118 1.34 11.85 -11.10
CA ILE A 118 1.79 12.04 -12.47
C ILE A 118 0.59 11.99 -13.40
N ASP A 119 0.51 12.94 -14.33
CA ASP A 119 -0.38 12.83 -15.48
C ASP A 119 0.08 11.68 -16.39
N GLY A 120 -0.85 11.00 -17.05
CA GLY A 120 -0.57 9.82 -17.89
C GLY A 120 0.39 10.08 -19.02
N VAL A 121 0.24 11.23 -19.68
CA VAL A 121 1.11 11.63 -20.79
C VAL A 121 2.55 11.84 -20.30
N ALA A 122 2.72 12.27 -19.05
CA ALA A 122 4.01 12.58 -18.45
C ALA A 122 4.70 11.39 -17.76
N LEU A 123 4.06 10.20 -17.66
CA LEU A 123 4.65 9.07 -16.95
C LEU A 123 5.93 8.56 -17.61
N SER A 124 5.90 8.38 -18.93
CA SER A 124 7.08 7.92 -19.68
C SER A 124 8.24 8.91 -19.54
N GLU A 125 7.94 10.20 -19.72
CA GLU A 125 8.92 11.28 -19.52
C GLU A 125 9.47 11.31 -18.10
N ALA A 126 8.62 11.16 -17.07
CA ALA A 126 9.05 11.14 -15.68
C ALA A 126 10.00 9.97 -15.38
N LEU A 127 9.73 8.78 -15.92
CA LEU A 127 10.61 7.61 -15.79
C LEU A 127 11.94 7.80 -16.52
N THR A 128 11.94 8.44 -17.71
CA THR A 128 13.18 8.69 -18.48
C THR A 128 14.02 9.81 -17.87
N THR A 129 13.38 10.91 -17.44
CA THR A 129 14.06 12.12 -16.93
C THR A 129 14.33 12.07 -15.43
N TRP A 130 13.81 11.05 -14.73
CA TRP A 130 13.93 10.92 -13.28
C TRP A 130 13.42 12.15 -12.51
N SER A 131 12.38 12.80 -13.05
CA SER A 131 11.86 14.07 -12.52
C SER A 131 10.81 13.92 -11.42
N ALA A 132 10.26 12.72 -11.22
CA ALA A 132 9.32 12.43 -10.14
C ALA A 132 10.04 12.25 -8.79
N GLN A 133 9.42 12.70 -7.69
CA GLN A 133 10.05 12.67 -6.35
C GLN A 133 10.56 11.28 -5.90
N PRO A 134 9.81 10.18 -6.09
CA PRO A 134 10.31 8.84 -5.80
C PRO A 134 11.63 8.52 -6.53
N LEU A 135 11.72 8.85 -7.83
CA LEU A 135 12.90 8.60 -8.64
C LEU A 135 14.07 9.47 -8.19
N ILE A 136 13.85 10.76 -7.95
CA ILE A 136 14.88 11.65 -7.42
C ILE A 136 15.49 11.09 -6.12
N ARG A 137 14.65 10.57 -5.22
CA ARG A 137 15.11 9.95 -3.97
C ARG A 137 15.94 8.69 -4.20
N LEU A 138 15.51 7.82 -5.12
CA LEU A 138 16.27 6.63 -5.50
C LEU A 138 17.61 7.02 -6.15
N GLY A 139 17.62 8.02 -7.02
CA GLY A 139 18.80 8.44 -7.74
C GLY A 139 19.85 9.02 -6.80
N ARG A 140 19.42 9.76 -5.78
CA ARG A 140 20.30 10.20 -4.69
C ARG A 140 20.83 9.04 -3.85
N ARG A 141 20.02 8.00 -3.61
CA ARG A 141 20.44 6.83 -2.81
C ARG A 141 21.50 5.99 -3.53
N PHE A 142 21.31 5.74 -4.82
CA PHE A 142 22.13 4.83 -5.62
C PHE A 142 23.16 5.54 -6.52
N GLY A 143 23.33 6.85 -6.37
CA GLY A 143 24.33 7.63 -7.12
C GLY A 143 23.96 7.92 -8.58
N GLY A 144 22.73 7.68 -9.01
CA GLY A 144 22.24 8.01 -10.34
C GLY A 144 20.98 7.26 -10.76
N PRO A 145 20.48 7.49 -11.99
CA PRO A 145 19.38 6.73 -12.57
C PRO A 145 19.66 5.22 -12.64
N LEU A 146 18.67 4.42 -12.32
CA LEU A 146 18.66 2.96 -12.45
C LEU A 146 17.93 2.52 -13.73
N SER A 147 18.33 1.38 -14.30
CA SER A 147 17.56 0.71 -15.37
C SER A 147 16.41 -0.07 -14.76
N LEU A 148 15.22 0.50 -14.79
CA LEU A 148 14.01 -0.06 -14.20
C LEU A 148 13.20 -0.86 -15.23
N HIS A 149 12.72 -2.02 -14.81
CA HIS A 149 11.90 -2.93 -15.59
C HIS A 149 10.67 -3.33 -14.80
N ALA A 150 9.54 -3.55 -15.48
CA ALA A 150 8.38 -4.13 -14.85
C ALA A 150 8.65 -5.61 -14.52
N PHE A 151 8.43 -6.02 -13.28
CA PHE A 151 8.60 -7.42 -12.87
C PHE A 151 7.27 -8.11 -12.52
N GLY A 152 6.19 -7.35 -12.38
CA GLY A 152 4.88 -7.88 -12.06
C GLY A 152 3.82 -6.78 -11.97
N ALA A 153 2.57 -7.20 -11.94
CA ALA A 153 1.43 -6.30 -11.80
C ALA A 153 0.38 -6.86 -10.84
N ALA A 154 -0.45 -5.99 -10.31
CA ALA A 154 -1.61 -6.35 -9.52
C ALA A 154 -2.83 -5.53 -9.92
N THR A 155 -3.99 -6.16 -9.97
CA THR A 155 -5.28 -5.45 -9.99
C THR A 155 -6.00 -5.76 -8.70
N GLN A 156 -6.46 -4.71 -8.02
CA GLN A 156 -6.98 -4.78 -6.68
C GLN A 156 -8.35 -4.11 -6.61
N ARG A 157 -9.34 -4.84 -6.10
CA ARG A 157 -10.60 -4.28 -5.62
C ARG A 157 -10.43 -4.00 -4.12
N ARG A 158 -10.30 -2.73 -3.75
CA ARG A 158 -10.11 -2.25 -2.38
C ARG A 158 -11.42 -1.68 -1.85
N THR A 159 -11.90 -2.19 -0.73
CA THR A 159 -12.94 -1.53 0.07
C THR A 159 -12.30 -1.00 1.34
N GLN A 160 -12.35 0.31 1.52
CA GLN A 160 -11.64 0.99 2.61
C GLN A 160 -12.56 1.92 3.40
N ALA A 161 -12.27 2.10 4.68
CA ALA A 161 -12.92 3.06 5.56
C ALA A 161 -11.85 3.71 6.44
N ARG A 162 -12.17 4.89 6.97
CA ARG A 162 -11.33 5.57 7.95
C ARG A 162 -12.01 5.52 9.31
N ALA A 163 -11.28 5.10 10.32
CA ALA A 163 -11.65 5.29 11.71
C ALA A 163 -11.04 6.63 12.16
N VAL A 164 -11.85 7.53 12.72
CA VAL A 164 -11.46 8.89 13.07
C VAL A 164 -11.65 9.12 14.57
N SER A 165 -10.68 9.78 15.20
CA SER A 165 -10.72 10.24 16.59
C SER A 165 -10.14 11.66 16.69
N GLU A 166 -10.12 12.23 17.90
CA GLU A 166 -9.43 13.50 18.16
C GLU A 166 -7.89 13.39 18.06
N PHE A 167 -7.35 12.19 18.25
CA PHE A 167 -5.91 11.92 18.20
C PHE A 167 -5.43 11.60 16.80
N GLY A 168 -6.34 11.18 15.91
CA GLY A 168 -5.92 10.74 14.61
C GLY A 168 -6.92 10.03 13.73
N THR A 169 -6.36 9.42 12.68
CA THR A 169 -7.08 8.61 11.70
C THR A 169 -6.35 7.30 11.48
N LEU A 170 -7.10 6.21 11.53
CA LEU A 170 -6.66 4.88 11.14
C LEU A 170 -7.39 4.49 9.85
N GLY A 171 -6.68 3.99 8.86
CA GLY A 171 -7.25 3.35 7.68
C GLY A 171 -7.50 1.88 7.97
N MET A 172 -8.60 1.35 7.44
CA MET A 172 -8.80 -0.09 7.29
C MET A 172 -9.14 -0.36 5.83
N SER A 173 -8.49 -1.36 5.23
CA SER A 173 -8.83 -1.84 3.90
C SER A 173 -8.97 -3.35 3.83
N VAL A 174 -9.96 -3.77 3.05
CA VAL A 174 -10.21 -5.14 2.64
C VAL A 174 -10.00 -5.20 1.14
N ASP A 175 -9.09 -6.06 0.71
CA ASP A 175 -8.65 -6.12 -0.67
C ASP A 175 -8.81 -7.51 -1.26
N GLU A 176 -9.29 -7.56 -2.50
CA GLU A 176 -9.12 -8.73 -3.37
C GLU A 176 -8.15 -8.35 -4.49
N THR A 177 -7.00 -9.01 -4.51
CA THR A 177 -5.85 -8.66 -5.34
C THR A 177 -5.52 -9.81 -6.29
N THR A 178 -5.73 -9.58 -7.59
CA THR A 178 -5.23 -10.48 -8.63
C THR A 178 -3.79 -10.09 -8.96
N ILE A 179 -2.85 -11.01 -8.73
CA ILE A 179 -1.43 -10.86 -9.07
C ILE A 179 -1.20 -11.43 -10.46
N ARG A 180 -0.42 -10.70 -11.27
CA ARG A 180 -0.06 -11.05 -12.63
C ARG A 180 1.44 -11.01 -12.87
N ASP A 181 1.92 -11.92 -13.71
CA ASP A 181 3.30 -11.89 -14.20
C ASP A 181 3.50 -10.84 -15.31
N THR A 182 4.72 -10.75 -15.83
CA THR A 182 5.11 -9.85 -16.93
C THR A 182 4.46 -10.21 -18.27
N HIS A 183 3.94 -11.42 -18.42
CA HIS A 183 3.14 -11.87 -19.56
C HIS A 183 1.64 -11.65 -19.35
N ASN A 184 1.26 -10.90 -18.30
CA ASN A 184 -0.11 -10.59 -17.94
C ASN A 184 -0.98 -11.81 -17.56
N ARG A 185 -0.36 -12.96 -17.28
CA ARG A 185 -1.04 -14.17 -16.80
C ARG A 185 -1.34 -14.01 -15.31
N ALA A 186 -2.55 -14.39 -14.89
CA ALA A 186 -2.89 -14.40 -13.47
C ALA A 186 -2.18 -15.56 -12.76
N VAL A 187 -1.44 -15.26 -11.70
CA VAL A 187 -0.66 -16.24 -10.93
C VAL A 187 -1.20 -16.47 -9.52
N SER A 188 -1.94 -15.51 -8.97
CA SER A 188 -2.64 -15.65 -7.69
C SER A 188 -3.82 -14.69 -7.59
N VAL A 189 -4.80 -15.05 -6.75
CA VAL A 189 -5.81 -14.12 -6.24
C VAL A 189 -5.71 -14.16 -4.72
N ASP A 190 -5.17 -13.08 -4.16
CA ASP A 190 -4.99 -12.94 -2.72
C ASP A 190 -6.09 -12.07 -2.12
N ARG A 191 -6.42 -12.34 -0.86
CA ARG A 191 -7.30 -11.51 -0.05
C ARG A 191 -6.50 -10.88 1.08
N TRP A 192 -6.55 -9.57 1.21
CA TRP A 192 -5.80 -8.84 2.24
C TRP A 192 -6.73 -8.08 3.16
N LEU A 193 -6.42 -8.08 4.44
CA LEU A 193 -6.93 -7.13 5.42
C LEU A 193 -5.74 -6.28 5.86
N GLU A 194 -5.90 -4.97 5.88
CA GLU A 194 -4.86 -4.03 6.32
C GLU A 194 -5.47 -3.00 7.27
N VAL A 195 -4.73 -2.63 8.31
CA VAL A 195 -4.97 -1.41 9.09
C VAL A 195 -3.70 -0.57 9.10
N GLU A 196 -3.85 0.73 8.91
CA GLU A 196 -2.71 1.63 8.71
C GLU A 196 -2.93 3.03 9.29
N THR A 197 -1.85 3.76 9.51
CA THR A 197 -1.90 5.22 9.70
C THR A 197 -0.61 5.87 9.23
N ASN A 198 -0.68 7.11 8.76
CA ASN A 198 0.50 7.94 8.50
C ASN A 198 0.82 8.90 9.65
N GLN A 199 0.16 8.74 10.80
CA GLN A 199 0.33 9.61 11.95
C GLN A 199 1.25 8.97 12.98
N SER A 200 2.17 9.79 13.52
CA SER A 200 3.13 9.36 14.54
C SER A 200 2.71 9.76 15.97
N GLU A 201 1.46 10.22 16.15
CA GLU A 201 0.93 10.54 17.49
C GLU A 201 0.76 9.24 18.30
N LEU A 202 1.22 9.24 19.55
CA LEU A 202 1.36 8.03 20.37
C LEU A 202 0.04 7.35 20.72
N ARG A 203 -1.05 8.09 20.91
CA ARG A 203 -2.39 7.53 21.14
C ARG A 203 -2.95 6.93 19.85
N CYS A 204 -2.72 7.57 18.70
CA CYS A 204 -3.07 6.99 17.40
C CYS A 204 -2.34 5.67 17.14
N LEU A 205 -1.03 5.61 17.40
CA LEU A 205 -0.26 4.37 17.26
C LEU A 205 -0.70 3.28 18.22
N ARG A 206 -1.08 3.63 19.46
CA ARG A 206 -1.68 2.67 20.40
C ARG A 206 -3.01 2.14 19.90
N GLY A 207 -3.87 3.00 19.37
CA GLY A 207 -5.13 2.57 18.74
C GLY A 207 -4.88 1.63 17.55
N LEU A 208 -3.86 1.90 16.73
CA LEU A 208 -3.48 0.99 15.64
C LEU A 208 -3.09 -0.40 16.18
N THR A 209 -2.24 -0.46 17.21
CA THR A 209 -1.81 -1.73 17.81
C THR A 209 -2.99 -2.47 18.47
N GLU A 210 -3.84 -1.78 19.23
CA GLU A 210 -5.05 -2.37 19.82
C GLU A 210 -5.97 -2.96 18.73
N TRP A 211 -6.14 -2.25 17.62
CA TRP A 211 -6.96 -2.76 16.53
C TRP A 211 -6.35 -3.99 15.87
N ALA A 212 -5.03 -4.01 15.70
CA ALA A 212 -4.32 -5.17 15.17
C ALA A 212 -4.40 -6.39 16.10
N ASP A 213 -4.39 -6.19 17.42
CA ASP A 213 -4.57 -7.26 18.39
C ASP A 213 -5.99 -7.86 18.32
N LEU A 214 -7.03 -7.01 18.24
CA LEU A 214 -8.41 -7.46 18.06
C LEU A 214 -8.58 -8.29 16.77
N ILE A 215 -8.02 -7.80 15.67
CA ILE A 215 -8.05 -8.51 14.37
C ILE A 215 -7.31 -9.83 14.48
N SER A 216 -6.08 -9.83 15.00
CA SER A 216 -5.27 -11.05 15.12
C SER A 216 -5.96 -12.10 16.00
N ALA A 217 -6.59 -11.68 17.10
CA ALA A 217 -7.39 -12.57 17.96
C ALA A 217 -8.59 -13.16 17.21
N ALA A 218 -9.30 -12.35 16.42
CA ALA A 218 -10.44 -12.81 15.63
C ALA A 218 -10.04 -13.74 14.47
N LEU A 219 -8.85 -13.52 13.87
CA LEU A 219 -8.30 -14.36 12.80
C LEU A 219 -7.65 -15.64 13.32
N GLY A 220 -7.22 -15.66 14.58
CA GLY A 220 -6.38 -16.72 15.12
C GLY A 220 -4.98 -16.76 14.48
N SER A 221 -4.52 -15.64 13.90
CA SER A 221 -3.23 -15.53 13.22
C SER A 221 -2.57 -14.17 13.45
N SER A 222 -1.24 -14.17 13.44
CA SER A 222 -0.46 -12.94 13.50
C SER A 222 -0.49 -12.19 12.16
N PRO A 223 -0.15 -10.88 12.15
CA PRO A 223 0.10 -10.14 10.93
C PRO A 223 1.14 -10.84 10.05
N PHE A 224 1.01 -10.65 8.74
CA PHE A 224 1.84 -11.24 7.71
C PHE A 224 3.06 -10.37 7.45
N GLU A 225 4.25 -10.92 7.67
CA GLU A 225 5.55 -10.23 7.52
C GLU A 225 6.12 -10.36 6.10
N GLU A 226 5.28 -10.15 5.09
CA GLU A 226 5.65 -10.03 3.67
C GLU A 226 4.74 -8.95 3.05
N SER A 227 5.33 -7.95 2.44
CA SER A 227 4.59 -6.90 1.73
C SER A 227 4.04 -7.42 0.40
N LYS A 228 2.96 -6.79 -0.10
CA LYS A 228 2.39 -7.12 -1.42
C LYS A 228 3.44 -7.10 -2.55
N PRO A 229 4.34 -6.09 -2.67
CA PRO A 229 5.39 -6.10 -3.68
C PRO A 229 6.35 -7.30 -3.57
N GLU A 230 6.78 -7.67 -2.35
CA GLU A 230 7.66 -8.84 -2.13
C GLU A 230 6.97 -10.13 -2.57
N ARG A 231 5.69 -10.28 -2.20
CA ARG A 231 4.88 -11.42 -2.65
C ARG A 231 4.74 -11.48 -4.17
N ILE A 232 4.49 -10.34 -4.80
CA ILE A 232 4.37 -10.24 -6.26
C ILE A 232 5.70 -10.62 -6.92
N ALA A 233 6.83 -10.13 -6.42
CA ALA A 233 8.15 -10.46 -6.93
C ALA A 233 8.39 -11.98 -6.84
N ARG A 234 8.05 -12.60 -5.71
CA ARG A 234 8.19 -14.05 -5.51
C ARG A 234 7.32 -14.86 -6.48
N LEU A 235 6.04 -14.52 -6.60
CA LEU A 235 5.08 -15.27 -7.43
C LEU A 235 5.29 -15.06 -8.93
N ALA A 236 5.52 -13.81 -9.36
CA ALA A 236 5.73 -13.49 -10.77
C ALA A 236 7.04 -14.09 -11.31
N ARG A 237 8.11 -14.14 -10.49
CA ARG A 237 9.38 -14.76 -10.88
C ARG A 237 9.31 -16.29 -10.87
N ALA A 238 8.56 -16.90 -9.94
CA ALA A 238 8.36 -18.34 -9.91
C ALA A 238 7.65 -18.88 -11.16
N GLY A 239 6.72 -18.11 -11.74
CA GLY A 239 6.01 -18.47 -12.99
C GLY A 239 6.88 -18.46 -14.26
N HIS A 240 8.17 -18.11 -14.17
CA HIS A 240 9.15 -18.20 -15.27
C HIS A 240 10.04 -19.45 -15.17
N ALA A 241 10.04 -20.15 -14.04
CA ALA A 241 10.87 -21.34 -13.79
C ALA A 241 10.13 -22.66 -14.08
N ALA A 242 8.88 -22.59 -14.56
CA ALA A 242 8.01 -23.71 -14.94
C ALA A 242 7.58 -23.57 -16.40
#